data_AF-A0A173RD99-F1
#
_entry.id   AF-A0A173RD99-F1
#
_cell.length_a   1.000
_cell.length_b   1.000
_cell.length_c   1.000
_cell.angle_alpha   90.00
_cell.angle_beta   90.00
_cell.angle_gamma   90.00
#
_symmetry.space_group_name_H-M   'P 1'
#
loop_
_entity.id
_entity.type
_entity.pdbx_description
1 polymer ?
#
loop_
_entity_poly.entity_id
_entity_poly.type
_entity_poly.pdbx_seq_one_letter_code
_entity_poly.pdbx_strand_id
1 'polypeptide(L)'
;MASAKIEKGSEEWQVFMDYWQFIQKYYSPDNTDSWWDEVVKAGESLINKYKGMEIQERARQLVLSHFAWLEITYRKEKSKK
;
A
#
# COMPACT_ATOMS: atom_id res chain seq x y z
N MET A 1 18.36 -13.84 17.75
CA MET A 1 19.32 -12.73 17.60
C MET A 1 19.00 -12.00 16.30
N ALA A 2 18.33 -10.86 16.42
CA ALA A 2 18.38 -9.73 15.49
C ALA A 2 17.53 -8.62 16.14
N SER A 3 18.11 -7.89 17.10
CA SER A 3 17.51 -6.66 17.65
C SER A 3 17.73 -5.49 16.69
N ALA A 4 17.59 -5.73 15.38
CA ALA A 4 17.64 -4.69 14.37
C ALA A 4 16.30 -3.95 14.46
N LYS A 5 16.27 -2.89 15.26
CA LYS A 5 15.17 -1.93 15.23
C LYS A 5 15.29 -1.16 13.92
N ILE A 6 14.20 -1.09 13.18
CA ILE A 6 14.08 -0.12 12.10
C ILE A 6 14.27 1.25 12.74
N GLU A 7 15.32 1.95 12.32
CA GLU A 7 15.69 3.22 12.93
C GLU A 7 14.61 4.25 12.60
N LYS A 8 14.10 4.93 13.62
CA LYS A 8 13.01 5.89 13.44
C LYS A 8 13.54 7.06 12.60
N GLY A 9 13.07 7.15 11.36
CA GLY A 9 13.55 8.14 10.38
C GLY A 9 14.36 7.54 9.23
N SER A 10 14.67 6.23 9.25
CA SER A 10 15.22 5.55 8.08
C SER A 10 14.22 5.52 6.92
N GLU A 11 14.72 5.30 5.71
CA GLU A 11 13.89 5.17 4.51
C GLU A 11 12.84 4.06 4.69
N GLU A 12 13.20 2.94 5.33
CA GLU A 12 12.24 1.87 5.60
C GLU A 12 11.16 2.28 6.59
N TRP A 13 11.52 3.01 7.66
CA TRP A 13 10.53 3.52 8.60
C TRP A 13 9.52 4.41 7.90
N GLN A 14 9.98 5.30 7.01
CA GLN A 14 9.09 6.17 6.23
C GLN A 14 8.18 5.37 5.30
N VAL A 15 8.72 4.37 4.58
CA VAL A 15 7.93 3.49 3.71
C VAL A 15 6.84 2.78 4.49
N PHE A 16 7.17 2.22 5.67
CA PHE A 16 6.18 1.52 6.49
C PHE A 16 5.09 2.46 7.02
N MET A 17 5.46 3.68 7.43
CA MET A 17 4.49 4.67 7.90
C MET A 17 3.57 5.15 6.79
N ASP A 18 4.11 5.47 5.60
CA ASP A 18 3.32 5.87 4.44
C ASP A 18 2.41 4.73 3.97
N TYR A 19 2.93 3.51 3.93
CA TYR A 19 2.17 2.32 3.58
C TYR A 19 1.03 2.07 4.58
N TRP A 20 1.30 2.24 5.88
CA TRP A 20 0.28 2.08 6.90
C TRP A 20 -0.85 3.11 6.74
N GLN A 21 -0.51 4.37 6.48
CA GLN A 21 -1.50 5.42 6.19
C GLN A 21 -2.30 5.11 4.92
N PHE A 22 -1.63 4.59 3.88
CA PHE A 22 -2.28 4.17 2.64
C PHE A 22 -3.31 3.06 2.87
N ILE A 23 -2.95 2.01 3.62
CA ILE A 23 -3.89 0.94 3.99
C ILE A 23 -5.06 1.50 4.79
N GLN A 24 -4.81 2.34 5.79
CA GLN A 24 -5.88 2.91 6.62
C GLN A 24 -6.87 3.75 5.80
N LYS A 25 -6.36 4.52 4.84
CA LYS A 25 -7.18 5.34 3.94
C LYS A 25 -8.02 4.47 3.00
N TYR A 26 -7.46 3.36 2.53
CA TYR A 26 -8.09 2.46 1.56
C TYR A 26 -8.30 1.07 2.16
N TYR A 27 -8.92 1.00 3.34
CA TYR A 27 -9.11 -0.26 4.07
C TYR A 27 -10.35 -1.02 3.60
N SER A 28 -11.43 -0.31 3.29
CA SER A 28 -12.68 -0.88 2.80
C SER A 28 -12.83 -0.51 1.34
N PRO A 29 -12.82 -1.49 0.41
CA PRO A 29 -13.08 -1.22 -0.99
C PRO A 29 -14.49 -0.69 -1.17
N ASP A 30 -14.61 0.47 -1.79
CA ASP A 30 -15.90 0.98 -2.26
C ASP A 30 -16.21 0.37 -3.63
N ASN A 31 -17.49 0.31 -3.99
CA ASN A 31 -17.98 -0.31 -5.22
C ASN A 31 -18.00 0.66 -6.41
N THR A 32 -17.27 1.77 -6.31
CA THR A 32 -17.20 2.82 -7.34
C THR A 32 -15.86 2.77 -8.07
N ASP A 33 -15.91 2.87 -9.40
CA ASP A 33 -14.69 2.88 -10.23
C ASP A 33 -13.77 4.07 -9.89
N SER A 34 -14.36 5.21 -9.47
CA SER A 34 -13.62 6.38 -9.00
C SER A 34 -12.74 6.09 -7.78
N TRP A 35 -13.20 5.20 -6.88
CA TRP A 35 -12.42 4.82 -5.71
C TRP A 35 -11.19 4.01 -6.10
N TRP A 36 -11.34 3.09 -7.06
CA TRP A 36 -10.21 2.33 -7.60
C TRP A 36 -9.18 3.22 -8.30
N ASP A 37 -9.62 4.21 -9.07
CA ASP A 37 -8.72 5.19 -9.69
C ASP A 37 -7.92 5.99 -8.64
N GLU A 38 -8.56 6.39 -7.53
CA GLU A 38 -7.87 7.09 -6.44
C GLU A 38 -6.85 6.20 -5.74
N VAL A 39 -7.20 4.94 -5.48
CA VAL A 39 -6.34 3.93 -4.86
C VAL A 39 -5.10 3.68 -5.71
N VAL A 40 -5.29 3.49 -7.02
CA VAL A 40 -4.19 3.29 -7.98
C VAL A 40 -3.29 4.52 -8.01
N LYS A 41 -3.85 5.73 -8.18
CA LYS A 41 -3.07 6.99 -8.17
C LYS A 41 -2.29 7.19 -6.87
N ALA A 42 -2.89 6.89 -5.73
CA ALA A 42 -2.23 7.02 -4.43
C ALA A 42 -1.08 5.99 -4.28
N GLY A 43 -1.29 4.74 -4.72
CA GLY A 43 -0.23 3.72 -4.72
C GLY A 43 0.91 4.05 -5.67
N GLU A 44 0.62 4.53 -6.88
CA GLU A 44 1.63 5.02 -7.83
C GLU A 44 2.41 6.21 -7.27
N SER A 45 1.74 7.15 -6.61
CA SER A 45 2.39 8.28 -5.94
C SER A 45 3.33 7.80 -4.83
N LEU A 46 2.96 6.77 -4.08
CA LEU A 46 3.81 6.19 -3.03
C LEU A 46 5.04 5.52 -3.66
N ILE A 47 4.86 4.72 -4.72
CA ILE A 47 5.98 4.08 -5.44
C ILE A 47 6.92 5.13 -6.02
N ASN A 48 6.38 6.19 -6.62
CA ASN A 48 7.17 7.27 -7.21
C ASN A 48 7.94 8.08 -6.16
N LYS A 49 7.40 8.24 -4.94
CA LYS A 49 8.09 8.91 -3.83
C LYS A 49 9.42 8.25 -3.49
N TYR A 50 9.48 6.92 -3.57
CA TYR A 50 10.68 6.13 -3.27
C TYR A 50 11.48 5.73 -4.52
N LYS A 51 11.15 6.31 -5.68
CA LYS A 51 11.83 5.98 -6.94
C LYS A 51 13.30 6.41 -6.89
N GLY A 52 14.20 5.48 -7.18
CA GLY A 52 15.65 5.69 -7.12
C GLY A 52 16.29 5.44 -5.75
N MET A 53 15.51 5.07 -4.73
CA MET A 53 16.02 4.65 -3.42
C MET A 53 16.18 3.12 -3.37
N GLU A 54 17.05 2.61 -2.49
CA GLU A 54 17.26 1.17 -2.32
C GLU A 54 15.97 0.46 -1.88
N ILE A 55 15.11 1.16 -1.14
CA ILE A 55 13.83 0.66 -0.62
C ILE A 55 12.70 0.62 -1.67
N GLN A 56 12.93 1.15 -2.88
CA GLN A 56 11.89 1.29 -3.92
C GLN A 56 11.14 -0.02 -4.19
N GLU A 57 11.89 -1.11 -4.40
CA GLU A 57 11.30 -2.39 -4.76
C GLU A 57 10.42 -2.93 -3.62
N ARG A 58 10.82 -2.69 -2.37
CA ARG A 58 10.03 -3.07 -1.20
C ARG A 58 8.76 -2.25 -1.08
N ALA A 59 8.84 -0.92 -1.27
CA ALA A 59 7.67 -0.04 -1.30
C ALA A 59 6.68 -0.47 -2.40
N ARG A 60 7.19 -0.82 -3.58
CA ARG A 60 6.40 -1.33 -4.70
C ARG A 60 5.69 -2.63 -4.37
N GLN A 61 6.39 -3.61 -3.80
CA GLN A 61 5.79 -4.89 -3.44
C GLN A 61 4.69 -4.73 -2.37
N LEU A 62 4.87 -3.84 -1.39
CA LEU A 62 3.85 -3.56 -0.38
C LEU A 62 2.57 -3.00 -1.02
N VAL A 63 2.69 -1.99 -1.88
CA VAL A 63 1.54 -1.38 -2.57
C VAL A 63 0.82 -2.41 -3.45
N LEU A 64 1.55 -3.19 -4.25
CA LEU A 64 0.96 -4.23 -5.10
C LEU A 64 0.25 -5.32 -4.30
N SER A 65 0.82 -5.72 -3.17
CA SER A 65 0.20 -6.71 -2.26
C SER A 65 -1.12 -6.19 -1.70
N HIS A 66 -1.20 -4.89 -1.37
CA HIS A 66 -2.44 -4.27 -0.91
C HIS A 66 -3.52 -4.23 -2.00
N PHE A 67 -3.16 -3.90 -3.25
CA PHE A 67 -4.11 -3.96 -4.37
C PHE A 67 -4.69 -5.36 -4.57
N ALA A 68 -3.84 -6.39 -4.54
CA ALA A 68 -4.28 -7.77 -4.63
C ALA A 68 -5.24 -8.15 -3.48
N TRP A 69 -4.93 -7.71 -2.25
CA TRP A 69 -5.82 -7.95 -1.11
C TRP A 69 -7.17 -7.24 -1.26
N LEU A 70 -7.17 -5.99 -1.71
CA LEU A 70 -8.40 -5.24 -1.98
C LEU A 70 -9.26 -5.93 -3.04
N GLU A 71 -8.65 -6.43 -4.11
CA GLU A 71 -9.37 -7.15 -5.16
C GLU A 71 -10.02 -8.43 -4.62
N ILE A 72 -9.30 -9.19 -3.78
CA ILE A 72 -9.83 -10.40 -3.13
C ILE A 72 -11.03 -10.04 -2.23
N THR A 73 -10.90 -8.99 -1.42
CA THR A 73 -11.98 -8.53 -0.52
C THR A 73 -13.18 -8.05 -1.31
N TYR A 74 -12.97 -7.26 -2.35
CA TYR A 74 -14.00 -6.78 -3.26
C TYR A 74 -14.76 -7.93 -3.94
N ARG A 75 -14.05 -8.92 -4.49
CA ARG A 75 -14.66 -10.11 -5.11
C ARG A 75 -15.47 -10.93 -4.10
N LYS A 76 -14.99 -11.06 -2.86
CA LYS A 76 -15.72 -11.74 -1.77
C LYS A 76 -17.00 -11.01 -1.40
N GLU A 77 -16.99 -9.69 -1.33
CA GLU A 77 -18.18 -8.90 -1.03
C GLU A 77 -19.21 -8.96 -2.17
N LYS A 78 -18.75 -8.89 -3.42
CA LYS A 78 -19.61 -9.04 -4.60
C LYS A 78 -20.25 -10.42 -4.69
N SER A 79 -19.53 -11.48 -4.31
CA SER A 79 -20.05 -12.86 -4.31
C SER A 79 -21.05 -13.15 -3.19
N LYS A 80 -21.16 -12.29 -2.17
CA LYS A 80 -22.12 -12.42 -1.07
C LYS A 80 -23.45 -11.71 -1.33
N LYS A 81 -23.52 -10.88 -2.38
CA LYS A 81 -24.74 -10.20 -2.85
C LYS A 81 -25.37 -11.00 -3.98
#